data_AF-A0A935RFI5-F1
#
_entry.id   AF-A0A935RFI5-F1
#
_cell.length_a   1.000
_cell.length_b   1.000
_cell.length_c   1.000
_cell.angle_alpha   90.00
_cell.angle_beta   90.00
_cell.angle_gamma   90.00
#
_symmetry.space_group_name_H-M   'P 1'
#
loop_
_entity.id
_entity.type
_entity.pdbx_description
1 polymer ?
#
loop_
_entity_poly.entity_id
_entity_poly.type
_entity_poly.pdbx_seq_one_letter_code
_entity_poly.pdbx_strand_id
1 'polypeptide(L)' 'MKKIAVLLAAADVMLSDCVAYEVPSADTRAYRGDRDRDRDGIPNQADRDRDGDGVRNREDHRPNDPRRY' A
#
# COMPACT_ATOMS: atom_id res chain seq x y z
N MET A 1 25.70 28.35 28.59
CA MET A 1 25.55 27.07 27.88
C MET A 1 24.06 26.76 27.66
N LYS A 2 23.41 27.39 26.66
CA LYS A 2 21.98 27.16 26.33
C LYS A 2 21.67 27.28 24.83
N LYS A 3 22.67 27.52 23.98
CA LYS A 3 22.49 27.74 22.53
C LYS A 3 22.61 26.47 21.68
N ILE A 4 23.07 25.35 22.28
CA ILE A 4 23.34 24.11 21.55
C ILE A 4 22.06 23.26 21.35
N ALA A 5 21.01 23.48 22.15
CA ALA A 5 19.80 22.68 22.09
C ALA A 5 18.91 22.95 20.86
N VAL A 6 19.13 24.04 20.13
CA VAL A 6 18.26 24.43 18.99
C VAL A 6 18.62 23.70 17.70
N LEU A 7 19.82 23.12 17.59
CA LEU A 7 20.27 22.43 16.38
C LEU A 7 19.66 21.02 16.18
N LEU A 8 19.04 20.45 17.22
CA LEU A 8 18.38 19.13 17.12
C LEU A 8 16.90 19.20 16.73
N ALA A 9 16.28 20.40 16.74
CA ALA A 9 14.85 20.54 16.46
C ALA A 9 14.50 20.57 14.96
N ALA A 10 15.49 20.50 14.05
CA ALA A 10 15.27 20.59 12.61
C ALA A 10 15.25 19.23 11.88
N ALA A 11 15.64 18.13 12.55
CA ALA A 11 15.70 16.81 11.92
C ALA A 11 14.35 16.06 11.94
N ASP A 12 13.43 16.44 12.83
CA ASP A 12 12.17 15.68 13.03
C ASP A 12 11.05 16.05 12.05
N VAL A 13 11.20 17.13 11.26
CA VAL A 13 10.14 17.62 10.36
C VAL A 13 10.14 16.91 9.00
N MET A 14 11.14 16.07 8.69
CA MET A 14 11.31 15.47 7.36
C MET A 14 10.76 14.05 7.21
N LEU A 15 10.11 13.50 8.24
CA LEU A 15 9.53 12.14 8.21
C LEU A 15 8.01 12.13 7.94
N SER A 16 7.40 13.28 7.65
CA SER A 16 5.95 13.43 7.53
C SER A 16 5.36 13.28 6.12
N ASP A 17 6.04 12.65 5.16
CA ASP A 17 5.50 12.50 3.79
C ASP A 17 5.01 11.09 3.42
N CYS A 18 4.58 10.32 4.41
CA CYS A 18 3.78 9.11 4.17
C CYS A 18 2.44 9.25 4.88
N VAL A 19 1.56 10.12 4.40
CA VAL A 19 0.14 10.06 4.80
C VAL A 19 -0.47 8.82 4.12
N ALA A 20 -0.27 7.66 4.74
CA ALA A 20 -1.18 6.54 4.54
C ALA A 20 -2.47 6.95 5.25
N TYR A 21 -3.49 7.34 4.48
CA TYR A 21 -4.82 7.48 5.04
C TYR A 21 -5.21 6.09 5.54
N GLU A 22 -5.41 5.94 6.85
CA GLU A 22 -6.02 4.75 7.42
C GLU A 22 -7.42 4.66 6.81
N VAL A 23 -7.55 3.89 5.72
CA VAL A 23 -8.86 3.47 5.24
C VAL A 23 -9.47 2.72 6.42
N PRO A 24 -10.62 3.13 6.96
CA PRO A 24 -11.25 2.42 8.05
C PRO A 24 -11.42 0.99 7.56
N SER A 25 -10.58 0.12 8.10
CA SER A 25 -10.56 -1.27 7.74
C SER A 25 -11.92 -1.76 8.22
N ALA A 26 -12.86 -1.88 7.30
CA ALA A 26 -14.10 -2.59 7.52
C ALA A 26 -13.69 -4.03 7.78
N ASP A 27 -13.33 -4.27 9.04
CA ASP A 27 -12.98 -5.54 9.63
C ASP A 27 -14.22 -6.42 9.57
N THR A 28 -14.39 -7.00 8.40
CA THR A 28 -15.04 -8.28 8.22
C THR A 28 -14.00 -9.17 7.57
N ARG A 29 -13.04 -9.61 8.38
CA ARG A 29 -11.95 -10.57 8.07
C ARG A 29 -12.33 -11.84 7.26
N ALA A 30 -13.55 -12.04 6.77
CA ALA A 30 -14.01 -13.35 6.35
C ALA A 30 -15.16 -13.40 5.32
N TYR A 31 -15.30 -12.45 4.38
CA TYR A 31 -16.35 -12.58 3.33
C TYR A 31 -15.86 -12.86 1.90
N ARG A 32 -14.84 -13.72 1.79
CA ARG A 32 -14.30 -14.39 0.57
C ARG A 32 -12.97 -13.78 0.14
N GLY A 33 -11.87 -14.48 0.39
CA GLY A 33 -10.48 -14.10 0.09
C GLY A 33 -10.11 -14.00 -1.40
N ASP A 34 -11.00 -13.43 -2.22
CA ASP A 34 -10.83 -13.24 -3.67
C ASP A 34 -11.38 -11.89 -4.16
N ARG A 35 -11.73 -10.95 -3.27
CA ARG A 35 -12.30 -9.65 -3.67
C ARG A 35 -11.27 -8.55 -3.88
N ASP A 36 -10.15 -8.62 -3.19
CA ASP A 36 -9.02 -7.68 -3.25
C ASP A 36 -7.79 -8.52 -2.85
N ARG A 37 -6.95 -8.83 -3.83
CA ARG A 37 -5.93 -9.89 -3.70
C ARG A 37 -4.58 -9.33 -3.24
N ASP A 38 -4.19 -8.18 -3.74
CA ASP A 38 -2.96 -7.48 -3.36
C ASP A 38 -3.17 -6.52 -2.17
N ARG A 39 -4.43 -6.25 -1.78
CA ARG A 39 -4.83 -5.44 -0.63
C ARG A 39 -4.49 -3.96 -0.78
N ASP A 40 -4.53 -3.46 -2.01
CA ASP A 40 -4.34 -2.04 -2.31
C ASP A 40 -5.60 -1.19 -2.06
N GLY A 41 -6.74 -1.85 -1.74
CA GLY A 41 -8.02 -1.22 -1.48
C GLY A 41 -8.92 -1.10 -2.72
N ILE A 42 -8.48 -1.59 -3.87
CA ILE A 42 -9.24 -1.66 -5.11
C ILE A 42 -9.81 -3.08 -5.26
N PRO A 43 -11.13 -3.24 -5.49
CA PRO A 43 -11.67 -4.57 -5.74
C PRO A 43 -11.07 -5.17 -7.01
N ASN A 44 -10.76 -6.47 -6.99
CA ASN A 44 -10.25 -7.27 -8.11
C ASN A 44 -11.03 -7.09 -9.43
N GLN A 45 -12.31 -6.73 -9.37
CA GLN A 45 -13.15 -6.46 -10.55
C GLN A 45 -12.84 -5.10 -11.21
N ALA A 46 -12.36 -4.14 -10.44
CA ALA A 46 -11.98 -2.79 -10.85
C ALA A 46 -10.46 -2.61 -10.98
N ASP A 47 -9.68 -3.48 -10.36
CA ASP A 47 -8.23 -3.44 -10.34
C ASP A 47 -7.60 -3.86 -11.68
N ARG A 48 -6.58 -3.10 -12.09
CA ARG A 48 -5.81 -3.30 -13.32
C ARG A 48 -4.56 -4.16 -13.11
N ASP A 49 -4.15 -4.41 -11.87
CA ASP A 49 -2.96 -5.18 -11.48
C ASP A 49 -3.30 -6.00 -10.22
N ARG A 50 -4.05 -7.09 -10.41
CA ARG A 50 -4.78 -7.76 -9.32
C ARG A 50 -3.88 -8.43 -8.28
N ASP A 51 -2.67 -8.74 -8.67
CA ASP A 51 -1.67 -9.37 -7.82
C ASP A 51 -0.55 -8.41 -7.40
N GLY A 52 -0.61 -7.15 -7.83
CA GLY A 52 0.31 -6.10 -7.42
C GLY A 52 1.75 -6.38 -7.86
N ASP A 53 1.93 -7.05 -8.98
CA ASP A 53 3.25 -7.45 -9.50
C ASP A 53 3.87 -6.40 -10.43
N GLY A 54 3.12 -5.34 -10.74
CA GLY A 54 3.52 -4.22 -11.58
C GLY A 54 3.19 -4.40 -13.05
N VAL A 55 2.58 -5.51 -13.46
CA VAL A 55 2.15 -5.77 -14.83
C VAL A 55 0.63 -5.78 -14.93
N ARG A 56 0.11 -5.06 -15.92
CA ARG A 56 -1.34 -4.97 -16.11
C ARG A 56 -1.94 -6.36 -16.36
N ASN A 57 -3.11 -6.62 -15.79
CA ASN A 57 -3.93 -7.82 -15.98
C ASN A 57 -4.12 -8.25 -17.45
N ARG A 58 -4.07 -7.30 -18.41
CA ARG A 58 -4.19 -7.58 -19.85
C ARG A 58 -2.89 -8.02 -20.52
N GLU A 59 -1.77 -7.68 -19.92
CA GLU A 59 -0.41 -7.94 -20.38
C GLU A 59 0.23 -9.11 -19.62
N ASP A 60 -0.40 -9.53 -18.52
CA ASP A 60 0.06 -10.63 -17.68
C ASP A 60 -0.56 -11.99 -18.10
N HIS A 61 0.31 -13.00 -18.28
CA HIS A 61 -0.05 -14.39 -18.50
C HIS A 61 -0.57 -15.10 -17.24
N ARG A 62 -0.23 -14.59 -16.05
CA ARG A 62 -0.69 -15.07 -14.75
C ARG A 62 -1.16 -13.91 -13.85
N PRO A 63 -2.26 -13.20 -14.22
CA PRO A 63 -2.76 -11.94 -13.62
C PRO A 63 -3.37 -12.08 -12.21
N ASN A 64 -2.78 -12.95 -11.43
CA ASN A 64 -3.31 -13.60 -10.24
C ASN A 64 -2.17 -14.27 -9.43
N ASP A 65 -0.95 -14.36 -9.96
CA ASP A 65 0.21 -15.01 -9.38
C ASP A 65 1.42 -14.04 -9.43
N PRO A 66 1.69 -13.31 -8.33
CA PRO A 66 2.77 -12.34 -8.29
C PRO A 66 4.16 -12.99 -8.27
N ARG A 67 4.23 -14.33 -8.19
CA ARG A 67 5.48 -15.11 -8.15
C ARG A 67 5.64 -15.99 -9.39
N ARG A 68 5.21 -15.49 -10.54
CA ARG A 68 5.26 -16.18 -11.83
C ARG A 68 6.68 -16.38 -12.42
N TYR A 69 7.73 -15.96 -11.71
CA TYR A 69 9.14 -16.09 -12.11
C TYR A 69 9.88 -17.14 -11.27
#